data_AF-A0A1J3HHL8-F1
#
_entry.id   AF-A0A1J3HHL8-F1
#
_cell.length_a   1.000
_cell.length_b   1.000
_cell.length_c   1.000
_cell.angle_alpha   90.00
_cell.angle_beta   90.00
_cell.angle_gamma   90.00
#
_symmetry.space_group_name_H-M   'P 1'
#
loop_
_entity.id
_entity.type
_entity.pdbx_description
1 polymer ?
#
loop_
_entity_poly.entity_id
_entity_poly.type
_entity_poly.pdbx_seq_one_letter_code
_entity_poly.pdbx_strand_id
1 'polypeptide(L)'
;VPAVQLNVIQLLADISVAVKKPEVADMILPSLIESLDEGDASIPHSLRVQLLDAVSRIATLGFEKSYRETVFLMTRGYLSNISTLGSVENKAPVPKSRTEHVETLAAGFLTIASGLMNTKLRADYRHRLLSLCSEVSLASESKSGGNGADLLGPLLPAVAEICSDFDPTSNVEPSLLKLFRNLWFYIALFGLAPPLPEVKTISNSVNGAGRISTLSLQAVGGPYMWNIQWALAVQRISQGTPPLVASSVKWLEDELELNALHNSDTFRGTG
;
A
#
# COMPACT_ATOMS: atom_id res chain seq x y z
N VAL A 1 -7.80 34.58 -9.83
CA VAL A 1 -6.89 34.29 -8.69
C VAL A 1 -6.55 32.81 -8.57
N PRO A 2 -7.48 31.83 -8.67
CA PRO A 2 -7.13 30.41 -8.54
C PRO A 2 -6.12 29.92 -9.61
N ALA A 3 -6.30 30.29 -10.87
CA ALA A 3 -5.41 29.87 -11.96
C ALA A 3 -3.95 30.33 -11.81
N VAL A 4 -3.72 31.50 -11.19
CA VAL A 4 -2.35 32.01 -10.99
C VAL A 4 -1.63 31.19 -9.92
N GLN A 5 -2.30 30.90 -8.81
CA GLN A 5 -1.73 30.06 -7.74
C GLN A 5 -1.44 28.65 -8.26
N LEU A 6 -2.36 28.07 -9.02
CA LEU A 6 -2.18 26.77 -9.67
C LEU A 6 -0.94 26.77 -10.57
N ASN A 7 -0.79 27.77 -11.45
CA ASN A 7 0.37 27.87 -12.33
C ASN A 7 1.69 28.05 -11.57
N VAL A 8 1.69 28.79 -10.46
CA VAL A 8 2.89 29.00 -9.64
C VAL A 8 3.31 27.68 -8.98
N ILE A 9 2.39 26.90 -8.43
CA ILE A 9 2.70 25.59 -7.83
C ILE A 9 3.33 24.65 -8.87
N GLN A 10 2.76 24.61 -10.08
CA GLN A 10 3.34 23.82 -11.17
C GLN A 10 4.76 24.25 -11.49
N LEU A 11 4.97 25.57 -11.65
CA LEU A 11 6.25 26.13 -12.02
C LEU A 11 7.31 25.83 -10.95
N LEU A 12 6.96 25.92 -9.66
CA LEU A 12 7.87 25.60 -8.56
C LEU A 12 8.29 24.12 -8.56
N ALA A 13 7.34 23.21 -8.84
CA ALA A 13 7.64 21.80 -9.01
C ALA A 13 8.54 21.55 -10.24
N ASP A 14 8.22 22.17 -11.38
CA ASP A 14 9.00 22.05 -12.61
C ASP A 14 10.43 22.56 -12.43
N ILE A 15 10.62 23.70 -11.76
CA ILE A 15 11.94 24.25 -11.42
C ILE A 15 12.71 23.27 -10.53
N SER A 16 12.08 22.75 -9.48
CA SER A 16 12.73 21.79 -8.57
C SER A 16 13.20 20.53 -9.31
N VAL A 17 12.33 19.97 -10.17
CA VAL A 17 12.62 18.79 -10.97
C VAL A 17 13.68 19.05 -12.04
N ALA A 18 13.69 20.24 -12.65
CA ALA A 18 14.67 20.62 -13.66
C ALA A 18 16.05 20.88 -13.05
N VAL A 19 16.11 21.56 -11.90
CA VAL A 19 17.37 21.94 -11.24
C VAL A 19 18.02 20.75 -10.54
N LYS A 20 17.24 19.82 -9.98
CA LYS A 20 17.71 18.63 -9.27
C LYS A 20 18.74 18.94 -8.18
N LYS A 21 18.47 19.97 -7.38
CA LYS A 21 19.30 20.36 -6.24
C LYS A 21 18.51 20.31 -4.93
N PRO A 22 19.07 19.72 -3.86
CA PRO A 22 18.37 19.60 -2.58
C PRO A 22 18.05 20.97 -1.97
N GLU A 23 18.89 21.98 -2.17
CA GLU A 23 18.68 23.32 -1.62
C GLU A 23 17.40 23.98 -2.16
N VAL A 24 17.05 23.69 -3.42
CA VAL A 24 15.83 24.22 -4.06
C VAL A 24 14.60 23.51 -3.54
N ALA A 25 14.67 22.18 -3.41
CA ALA A 25 13.58 21.39 -2.83
C ALA A 25 13.33 21.76 -1.36
N ASP A 26 14.39 21.96 -0.58
CA ASP A 26 14.30 22.36 0.83
C ASP A 26 13.75 23.77 1.04
N MET A 27 13.91 24.66 0.04
CA MET A 27 13.32 26.00 0.06
C MET A 27 11.83 25.99 -0.30
N ILE A 28 11.43 25.18 -1.27
CA ILE A 28 10.08 25.21 -1.86
C ILE A 28 9.11 24.30 -1.11
N LEU A 29 9.55 23.09 -0.75
CA LEU A 29 8.67 22.04 -0.23
C LEU A 29 7.93 22.45 1.06
N PRO A 30 8.56 23.10 2.07
CA PRO A 30 7.86 23.44 3.31
C PRO A 30 6.59 24.26 3.07
N SER A 31 6.62 25.25 2.18
CA SER A 31 5.46 26.09 1.87
C SER A 31 4.34 25.32 1.15
N LEU A 32 4.69 24.34 0.31
CA LEU A 32 3.71 23.48 -0.35
C LEU A 32 3.05 22.52 0.65
N ILE A 33 3.83 22.00 1.61
CA ILE A 33 3.34 21.11 2.67
C ILE A 33 2.47 21.86 3.67
N GLU A 34 2.88 23.05 4.10
CA GLU A 34 2.08 23.94 4.94
C GLU A 34 0.72 24.23 4.29
N SER A 35 0.73 24.55 2.99
CA SER A 35 -0.50 24.74 2.20
C SER A 35 -1.39 23.50 2.14
N LEU A 36 -0.85 22.29 2.30
CA LEU A 36 -1.63 21.05 2.36
C LEU A 36 -2.14 20.75 3.79
N ASP A 37 -1.44 21.20 4.83
CA ASP A 37 -1.79 20.97 6.23
C ASP A 37 -2.83 21.97 6.76
N GLU A 38 -2.86 23.20 6.23
CA GLU A 38 -3.71 24.31 6.70
C GLU A 38 -5.23 24.17 6.45
N GLY A 39 -5.73 22.97 6.11
CA GLY A 39 -7.12 22.60 6.38
C GLY A 39 -7.91 22.03 5.19
N ASP A 40 -8.48 20.85 5.41
CA ASP A 40 -9.27 20.11 4.42
C ASP A 40 -10.58 20.78 3.99
N ALA A 41 -11.05 21.81 4.71
CA ALA A 41 -12.33 22.46 4.45
C ALA A 41 -12.25 23.77 3.65
N SER A 42 -11.07 24.40 3.54
CA SER A 42 -10.90 25.74 2.94
C SER A 42 -10.27 25.71 1.53
N ILE A 43 -9.57 24.62 1.17
CA ILE A 43 -8.81 24.50 -0.07
C ILE A 43 -9.67 23.92 -1.20
N PRO A 44 -9.80 24.59 -2.36
CA PRO A 44 -10.47 24.02 -3.53
C PRO A 44 -9.84 22.68 -3.95
N HIS A 45 -10.67 21.70 -4.31
CA HIS A 45 -10.18 20.35 -4.69
C HIS A 45 -9.09 20.39 -5.77
N SER A 46 -9.23 21.25 -6.78
CA SER A 46 -8.21 21.43 -7.84
C SER A 46 -6.85 21.88 -7.30
N LEU A 47 -6.84 22.71 -6.26
CA LEU A 47 -5.61 23.20 -5.62
C LEU A 47 -4.95 22.08 -4.81
N ARG A 48 -5.75 21.28 -4.08
CA ARG A 48 -5.25 20.11 -3.35
C ARG A 48 -4.61 19.08 -4.28
N VAL A 49 -5.27 18.76 -5.40
CA VAL A 49 -4.74 17.82 -6.40
C VAL A 49 -3.39 18.30 -6.93
N GLN A 50 -3.28 19.59 -7.25
CA GLN A 50 -2.04 20.11 -7.80
C GLN A 50 -0.92 20.24 -6.77
N LEU A 51 -1.24 20.60 -5.53
CA LEU A 51 -0.26 20.57 -4.45
C LEU A 51 0.27 19.15 -4.21
N LEU A 52 -0.61 18.14 -4.20
CA LEU A 52 -0.23 16.74 -4.06
C LEU A 52 0.63 16.26 -5.24
N ASP A 53 0.28 16.63 -6.48
CA ASP A 53 1.12 16.35 -7.66
C ASP A 53 2.50 16.99 -7.52
N ALA A 54 2.56 18.28 -7.18
CA ALA A 54 3.80 19.02 -7.03
C ALA A 54 4.74 18.40 -5.98
N VAL A 55 4.25 18.12 -4.77
CA VAL A 55 5.07 17.51 -3.72
C VAL A 55 5.50 16.09 -4.09
N SER A 56 4.62 15.31 -4.74
CA SER A 56 4.94 13.94 -5.20
C SER A 56 6.06 13.97 -6.25
N ARG A 57 5.99 14.90 -7.22
CA ARG A 57 7.02 15.10 -8.24
C ARG A 57 8.35 15.53 -7.63
N ILE A 58 8.35 16.44 -6.66
CA ILE A 58 9.57 16.83 -5.93
C ILE A 58 10.16 15.64 -5.17
N ALA A 59 9.33 14.82 -4.52
CA ALA A 59 9.78 13.64 -3.79
C ALA A 59 10.44 12.57 -4.68
N THR A 60 10.13 12.51 -5.98
CA THR A 60 10.82 11.62 -6.93
C THR A 60 12.32 11.88 -7.04
N LEU A 61 12.78 13.09 -6.68
CA LEU A 61 14.20 13.45 -6.69
C LEU A 61 15.02 12.65 -5.65
N GLY A 62 14.35 12.07 -4.65
CA GLY A 62 14.99 11.21 -3.65
C GLY A 62 15.90 11.98 -2.69
N PHE A 63 15.70 13.29 -2.49
CA PHE A 63 16.37 14.01 -1.42
C PHE A 63 15.78 13.59 -0.08
N GLU A 64 16.60 13.01 0.79
CA GLU A 64 16.13 12.24 1.94
C GLU A 64 15.14 13.00 2.83
N LYS A 65 15.41 14.29 3.11
CA LYS A 65 14.50 15.15 3.88
C LYS A 65 13.17 15.36 3.16
N SER A 66 13.22 15.90 1.94
CA SER A 66 12.05 16.24 1.12
C SER A 66 11.16 15.02 0.84
N TYR A 67 11.79 13.89 0.52
CA TYR A 67 11.12 12.61 0.32
C TYR A 67 10.41 12.13 1.59
N ARG A 68 11.11 12.08 2.74
CA ARG A 68 10.53 11.59 4.00
C ARG A 68 9.35 12.44 4.46
N GLU A 69 9.47 13.76 4.33
CA GLU A 69 8.42 14.70 4.74
C GLU A 69 7.17 14.54 3.88
N THR A 70 7.34 14.43 2.56
CA THR A 70 6.24 14.20 1.62
C THR A 70 5.54 12.86 1.90
N VAL A 71 6.31 11.78 2.05
CA VAL A 71 5.73 10.45 2.32
C VAL A 71 5.00 10.42 3.66
N PHE A 72 5.54 11.09 4.68
CA PHE A 72 4.90 11.22 5.98
C PHE A 72 3.57 11.99 5.89
N LEU A 73 3.56 13.14 5.22
CA LEU A 73 2.35 13.94 5.00
C LEU A 73 1.27 13.13 4.30
N MET A 74 1.62 12.45 3.20
CA MET A 74 0.67 11.65 2.42
C MET A 74 0.14 10.46 3.21
N THR A 75 1.00 9.75 3.95
CA THR A 75 0.62 8.66 4.85
C THR A 75 -0.39 9.14 5.89
N ARG A 76 -0.08 10.26 6.55
CA ARG A 76 -0.97 10.87 7.56
C ARG A 76 -2.31 11.28 6.95
N GLY A 77 -2.29 11.92 5.77
CA GLY A 77 -3.50 12.30 5.05
C GLY A 77 -4.36 11.09 4.68
N TYR A 78 -3.74 10.02 4.21
CA TYR A 78 -4.43 8.78 3.87
C TYR A 78 -5.11 8.14 5.09
N LEU A 79 -4.41 8.07 6.23
CA LEU A 79 -4.95 7.51 7.47
C LEU A 79 -6.02 8.40 8.12
N SER A 80 -5.89 9.73 8.03
CA SER A 80 -6.91 10.69 8.48
C SER A 80 -8.24 10.49 7.75
N ASN A 81 -8.18 10.23 6.44
CA ASN A 81 -9.36 9.87 5.66
C ASN A 81 -10.05 8.60 6.14
N ILE A 82 -9.32 7.69 6.79
CA ILE A 82 -9.90 6.47 7.34
C ILE A 82 -10.48 6.73 8.72
N SER A 83 -9.82 7.49 9.59
CA SER A 83 -10.30 7.77 10.96
C SER A 83 -11.67 8.45 10.95
N THR A 84 -11.89 9.41 10.05
CA THR A 84 -13.18 10.10 9.82
C THR A 84 -14.32 9.17 9.40
N LEU A 85 -14.03 7.94 8.90
CA LEU A 85 -15.05 6.91 8.61
C LEU A 85 -15.82 6.45 9.86
N GLY A 86 -15.22 6.57 11.05
CA GLY A 86 -15.78 6.02 12.29
C GLY A 86 -16.76 6.95 13.01
N SER A 87 -16.87 8.21 12.58
CA SER A 87 -17.67 9.22 13.28
C SER A 87 -19.05 9.45 12.65
N VAL A 88 -19.31 8.93 11.45
CA VAL A 88 -20.61 9.08 10.77
C VAL A 88 -21.27 7.71 10.68
N GLU A 89 -21.84 7.28 11.81
CA GLU A 89 -22.88 6.26 11.84
C GLU A 89 -24.13 6.86 11.19
N ASN A 90 -24.16 6.94 9.86
CA ASN A 90 -25.37 7.23 9.12
C ASN A 90 -25.27 6.69 7.70
N LYS A 91 -26.34 6.00 7.29
CA LYS A 91 -26.62 5.43 5.97
C LYS A 91 -26.69 6.53 4.88
N ALA A 92 -25.60 7.23 4.64
CA ALA A 92 -25.45 8.16 3.53
C ALA A 92 -24.40 7.62 2.54
N PRO A 93 -24.60 7.80 1.22
CA PRO A 93 -23.61 7.39 0.23
C PRO A 93 -22.28 8.09 0.51
N VAL A 94 -21.16 7.36 0.34
CA VAL A 94 -19.80 7.91 0.46
C VAL A 94 -19.70 9.16 -0.41
N PRO A 95 -19.27 10.32 0.14
CA PRO A 95 -19.17 11.55 -0.63
C PRO A 95 -18.19 11.37 -1.80
N LYS A 96 -18.57 11.77 -3.02
CA LYS A 96 -17.70 11.71 -4.22
C LYS A 96 -16.35 12.41 -4.02
N SER A 97 -16.34 13.50 -3.24
CA SER A 97 -15.12 14.23 -2.88
C SER A 97 -14.12 13.40 -2.09
N ARG A 98 -14.57 12.34 -1.40
CA ARG A 98 -13.73 11.48 -0.57
C ARG A 98 -13.07 10.37 -1.37
N THR A 99 -13.80 9.75 -2.30
CA THR A 99 -13.23 8.77 -3.23
C THR A 99 -12.17 9.45 -4.10
N GLU A 100 -12.46 10.66 -4.59
CA GLU A 100 -11.51 11.47 -5.36
C GLU A 100 -10.24 11.80 -4.56
N HIS A 101 -10.36 12.04 -3.25
CA HIS A 101 -9.20 12.37 -2.42
C HIS A 101 -8.29 11.15 -2.16
N VAL A 102 -8.89 9.97 -1.89
CA VAL A 102 -8.16 8.70 -1.76
C VAL A 102 -7.42 8.37 -3.06
N GLU A 103 -8.10 8.50 -4.19
CA GLU A 103 -7.50 8.30 -5.52
C GLU A 103 -6.36 9.29 -5.81
N THR A 104 -6.51 10.56 -5.41
CA THR A 104 -5.47 11.58 -5.58
C THR A 104 -4.22 11.27 -4.77
N LEU A 105 -4.37 10.88 -3.49
CA LEU A 105 -3.24 10.48 -2.66
C LEU A 105 -2.58 9.21 -3.20
N ALA A 106 -3.37 8.22 -3.62
CA ALA A 106 -2.89 7.00 -4.26
C ALA A 106 -2.09 7.28 -5.54
N ALA A 107 -2.54 8.21 -6.38
CA ALA A 107 -1.82 8.65 -7.56
C ALA A 107 -0.46 9.28 -7.21
N GLY A 108 -0.40 10.09 -6.15
CA GLY A 108 0.88 10.63 -5.68
C GLY A 108 1.85 9.55 -5.19
N PHE A 109 1.36 8.52 -4.47
CA PHE A 109 2.20 7.38 -4.08
C PHE A 109 2.76 6.65 -5.31
N LEU A 110 1.95 6.48 -6.35
CA LEU A 110 2.41 5.88 -7.62
C LEU A 110 3.46 6.76 -8.33
N THR A 111 3.28 8.08 -8.35
CA THR A 111 4.26 9.03 -8.90
C THR A 111 5.61 8.89 -8.19
N ILE A 112 5.62 8.78 -6.87
CA ILE A 112 6.85 8.57 -6.09
C ILE A 112 7.46 7.19 -6.41
N ALA A 113 6.65 6.13 -6.40
CA ALA A 113 7.10 4.77 -6.68
C ALA A 113 7.83 4.64 -8.04
N SER A 114 7.26 5.26 -9.07
CA SER A 114 7.79 5.24 -10.45
C SER A 114 8.99 6.17 -10.65
N GLY A 115 9.10 7.25 -9.86
CA GLY A 115 10.18 8.23 -10.00
C GLY A 115 11.45 7.90 -9.19
N LEU A 116 11.35 7.12 -8.11
CA LEU A 116 12.49 6.77 -7.27
C LEU A 116 13.44 5.79 -7.97
N MET A 117 14.67 6.25 -8.23
CA MET A 117 15.72 5.45 -8.89
C MET A 117 16.74 4.84 -7.92
N ASN A 118 16.92 5.43 -6.74
CA ASN A 118 17.91 4.96 -5.76
C ASN A 118 17.42 3.69 -5.05
N THR A 119 18.18 2.59 -5.11
CA THR A 119 17.80 1.29 -4.55
C THR A 119 17.54 1.31 -3.04
N LYS A 120 18.33 2.08 -2.27
CA LYS A 120 18.14 2.23 -0.82
C LYS A 120 16.83 2.95 -0.50
N LEU A 121 16.53 4.03 -1.22
CA LEU A 121 15.27 4.75 -1.06
C LEU A 121 14.07 3.95 -1.54
N ARG A 122 14.22 3.18 -2.63
CA ARG A 122 13.17 2.26 -3.09
C ARG A 122 12.85 1.21 -2.02
N ALA A 123 13.86 0.67 -1.34
CA ALA A 123 13.66 -0.27 -0.24
C ALA A 123 12.96 0.36 0.98
N ASP A 124 13.38 1.56 1.40
CA ASP A 124 12.70 2.32 2.47
C ASP A 124 11.24 2.64 2.09
N TYR A 125 11.00 3.11 0.86
CA TYR A 125 9.68 3.44 0.37
C TYR A 125 8.76 2.22 0.28
N ARG A 126 9.28 1.08 -0.19
CA ARG A 126 8.57 -0.20 -0.20
C ARG A 126 8.11 -0.58 1.21
N HIS A 127 9.00 -0.50 2.19
CA HIS A 127 8.67 -0.82 3.58
C HIS A 127 7.56 0.08 4.11
N ARG A 128 7.66 1.40 3.91
CA ARG A 128 6.64 2.38 4.33
C ARG A 128 5.30 2.13 3.66
N LEU A 129 5.30 1.89 2.35
CA LEU A 129 4.07 1.67 1.58
C LEU A 129 3.37 0.37 1.98
N LEU A 130 4.13 -0.70 2.22
CA LEU A 130 3.57 -1.96 2.73
C LEU A 130 3.05 -1.85 4.18
N SER A 131 3.72 -1.07 5.02
CA SER A 131 3.22 -0.73 6.37
C SER A 131 1.90 0.01 6.28
N LEU A 132 1.81 1.05 5.45
CA LEU A 132 0.58 1.79 5.19
C LEU A 132 -0.53 0.85 4.72
N CYS A 133 -0.27 -0.06 3.78
CA CYS A 133 -1.27 -1.04 3.33
C CYS A 133 -1.79 -1.91 4.49
N SER A 134 -0.92 -2.32 5.42
CA SER A 134 -1.31 -3.08 6.61
C SER A 134 -2.19 -2.24 7.56
N GLU A 135 -1.80 -1.00 7.84
CA GLU A 135 -2.53 -0.09 8.73
C GLU A 135 -3.91 0.27 8.18
N VAL A 136 -3.99 0.60 6.89
CA VAL A 136 -5.23 0.93 6.18
C VAL A 136 -6.21 -0.24 6.23
N SER A 137 -5.71 -1.45 5.97
CA SER A 137 -6.53 -2.65 5.91
C SER A 137 -7.06 -3.04 7.30
N LEU A 138 -6.19 -3.01 8.31
CA LEU A 138 -6.57 -3.27 9.71
C LEU A 138 -7.60 -2.24 10.20
N ALA A 139 -7.40 -0.96 9.87
CA ALA A 139 -8.34 0.10 10.22
C ALA A 139 -9.69 -0.10 9.53
N SER A 140 -9.73 -0.64 8.31
CA SER A 140 -10.97 -0.98 7.62
C SER A 140 -11.72 -2.14 8.28
N GLU A 141 -11.02 -3.20 8.71
CA GLU A 141 -11.64 -4.34 9.38
C GLU A 141 -12.27 -3.97 10.72
N SER A 142 -11.63 -3.07 11.47
CA SER A 142 -12.13 -2.62 12.78
C SER A 142 -13.48 -1.89 12.71
N LYS A 143 -13.92 -1.50 11.51
CA LYS A 143 -15.16 -0.74 11.27
C LYS A 143 -16.18 -1.64 10.57
N SER A 144 -17.25 -1.98 11.29
CA SER A 144 -18.38 -2.75 10.73
C SER A 144 -18.95 -2.03 9.49
N GLY A 145 -18.79 -2.63 8.30
CA GLY A 145 -19.26 -2.09 7.02
C GLY A 145 -18.23 -1.33 6.18
N GLY A 146 -16.95 -1.30 6.56
CA GLY A 146 -15.88 -0.66 5.78
C GLY A 146 -15.58 -1.37 4.46
N ASN A 147 -15.60 -0.65 3.34
CA ASN A 147 -15.17 -1.17 2.04
C ASN A 147 -13.64 -1.18 1.95
N GLY A 148 -13.00 -2.20 2.54
CA GLY A 148 -11.54 -2.34 2.56
C GLY A 148 -10.92 -2.40 1.15
N ALA A 149 -11.69 -2.86 0.16
CA ALA A 149 -11.27 -2.85 -1.23
C ALA A 149 -11.08 -1.42 -1.77
N ASP A 150 -11.97 -0.48 -1.44
CA ASP A 150 -11.86 0.93 -1.87
C ASP A 150 -10.71 1.67 -1.20
N LEU A 151 -10.22 1.18 -0.06
CA LEU A 151 -9.11 1.77 0.67
C LEU A 151 -7.76 1.14 0.33
N LEU A 152 -7.69 -0.17 0.12
CA LEU A 152 -6.43 -0.85 -0.24
C LEU A 152 -6.21 -0.84 -1.76
N GLY A 153 -7.26 -1.04 -2.55
CA GLY A 153 -7.20 -1.14 -4.01
C GLY A 153 -6.41 -0.02 -4.70
N PRO A 154 -6.69 1.27 -4.41
CA PRO A 154 -5.97 2.39 -4.99
C PRO A 154 -4.46 2.39 -4.74
N LEU A 155 -3.97 1.79 -3.65
CA LEU A 155 -2.52 1.74 -3.34
C LEU A 155 -1.78 0.66 -4.13
N LEU A 156 -2.49 -0.36 -4.64
CA LEU A 156 -1.87 -1.53 -5.28
C LEU A 156 -0.98 -1.18 -6.48
N PRO A 157 -1.33 -0.24 -7.37
CA PRO A 157 -0.44 0.17 -8.46
C PRO A 157 0.93 0.68 -7.96
N ALA A 158 0.95 1.48 -6.89
CA ALA A 158 2.20 1.98 -6.31
C ALA A 158 3.02 0.84 -5.69
N VAL A 159 2.35 -0.12 -5.04
CA VAL A 159 3.00 -1.32 -4.48
C VAL A 159 3.60 -2.17 -5.58
N ALA A 160 2.87 -2.40 -6.67
CA ALA A 160 3.36 -3.14 -7.83
C ALA A 160 4.61 -2.48 -8.43
N GLU A 161 4.59 -1.16 -8.56
CA GLU A 161 5.71 -0.39 -9.12
C GLU A 161 6.96 -0.46 -8.24
N ILE A 162 6.82 -0.28 -6.92
CA ILE A 162 7.98 -0.30 -6.01
C ILE A 162 8.52 -1.73 -5.76
N CYS A 163 7.75 -2.76 -6.10
CA CYS A 163 8.19 -4.16 -6.03
C CYS A 163 8.73 -4.68 -7.37
N SER A 164 8.70 -3.89 -8.44
CA SER A 164 9.13 -4.33 -9.79
C SER A 164 10.60 -4.72 -9.88
N ASP A 165 11.45 -4.16 -9.02
CA ASP A 165 12.89 -4.42 -8.91
C ASP A 165 13.25 -5.39 -7.79
N PHE A 166 12.25 -5.96 -7.11
CA PHE A 166 12.48 -6.87 -5.99
C PHE A 166 12.69 -8.30 -6.48
N ASP A 167 13.75 -8.97 -6.01
CA ASP A 167 14.02 -10.37 -6.33
C ASP A 167 13.24 -11.29 -5.37
N PRO A 168 12.20 -12.02 -5.86
CA PRO A 168 11.37 -12.89 -5.02
C PRO A 168 12.13 -14.13 -4.52
N THR A 169 13.31 -14.44 -5.07
CA THR A 169 14.15 -15.59 -4.68
C THR A 169 15.23 -15.23 -3.68
N SER A 170 15.45 -13.94 -3.44
CA SER A 170 16.44 -13.45 -2.49
C SER A 170 16.08 -13.81 -1.04
N ASN A 171 17.09 -13.89 -0.17
CA ASN A 171 16.83 -14.07 1.27
C ASN A 171 16.28 -12.76 1.86
N VAL A 172 14.98 -12.76 2.16
CA VAL A 172 14.27 -11.59 2.65
C VAL A 172 14.24 -11.55 4.18
N GLU A 173 14.43 -10.35 4.73
CA GLU A 173 14.31 -10.08 6.16
C GLU A 173 12.92 -10.49 6.69
N PRO A 174 12.81 -11.13 7.87
CA PRO A 174 11.53 -11.56 8.43
C PRO A 174 10.48 -10.44 8.56
N SER A 175 10.91 -9.21 8.91
CA SER A 175 10.03 -8.05 9.05
C SER A 175 9.34 -7.68 7.73
N LEU A 176 10.08 -7.73 6.61
CA LEU A 176 9.56 -7.47 5.27
C LEU A 176 8.70 -8.63 4.75
N LEU A 177 9.06 -9.88 5.06
CA LEU A 177 8.22 -11.04 4.75
C LEU A 177 6.85 -10.96 5.42
N LYS A 178 6.80 -10.52 6.69
CA LYS A 178 5.55 -10.28 7.40
C LYS A 178 4.68 -9.25 6.70
N LEU A 179 5.26 -8.16 6.20
CA LEU A 179 4.54 -7.14 5.45
C LEU A 179 3.97 -7.67 4.13
N PHE A 180 4.71 -8.48 3.38
CA PHE A 180 4.18 -9.14 2.18
C PHE A 180 3.04 -10.11 2.51
N ARG A 181 3.17 -10.89 3.59
CA ARG A 181 2.12 -11.79 4.07
C ARG A 181 0.85 -11.02 4.41
N ASN A 182 0.97 -9.90 5.12
CA ASN A 182 -0.17 -9.04 5.45
C ASN A 182 -0.84 -8.50 4.18
N LEU A 183 -0.06 -7.97 3.23
CA LEU A 183 -0.57 -7.47 1.96
C LEU A 183 -1.40 -8.54 1.24
N TRP A 184 -0.85 -9.75 1.08
CA TRP A 184 -1.54 -10.85 0.41
C TRP A 184 -2.79 -11.31 1.15
N PHE A 185 -2.75 -11.37 2.49
CA PHE A 185 -3.91 -11.66 3.31
C PHE A 185 -5.04 -10.66 3.03
N TYR A 186 -4.75 -9.36 3.03
CA TYR A 186 -5.77 -8.33 2.80
C TYR A 186 -6.25 -8.24 1.35
N ILE A 187 -5.38 -8.50 0.36
CA ILE A 187 -5.78 -8.64 -1.04
C ILE A 187 -6.83 -9.75 -1.18
N ALA A 188 -6.61 -10.90 -0.54
CA ALA A 188 -7.53 -12.03 -0.55
C ALA A 188 -8.82 -11.72 0.22
N LEU A 189 -8.69 -11.16 1.44
CA LEU A 189 -9.82 -10.81 2.31
C LEU A 189 -10.79 -9.84 1.61
N PHE A 190 -10.26 -8.83 0.91
CA PHE A 190 -11.07 -7.82 0.23
C PHE A 190 -11.44 -8.19 -1.22
N GLY A 191 -11.04 -9.36 -1.72
CA GLY A 191 -11.38 -9.83 -3.06
C GLY A 191 -10.83 -8.93 -4.19
N LEU A 192 -9.64 -8.36 -4.00
CA LEU A 192 -9.05 -7.32 -4.87
C LEU A 192 -8.50 -7.85 -6.20
N ALA A 193 -8.42 -9.16 -6.36
CA ALA A 193 -8.03 -9.81 -7.61
C ALA A 193 -8.84 -11.09 -7.82
N PRO A 194 -9.04 -11.51 -9.08
CA PRO A 194 -9.54 -12.86 -9.35
C PRO A 194 -8.59 -13.90 -8.74
N PRO A 195 -9.08 -15.11 -8.42
CA PRO A 195 -8.19 -16.22 -8.13
C PRO A 195 -7.21 -16.36 -9.30
N LEU A 196 -5.91 -16.22 -9.01
CA LEU A 196 -4.87 -16.30 -10.03
C LEU A 196 -5.03 -17.66 -10.72
N PRO A 197 -5.07 -17.71 -12.07
CA PRO A 197 -5.17 -18.97 -12.77
C PRO A 197 -3.99 -19.83 -12.34
N GLU A 198 -4.27 -21.05 -11.86
CA GLU A 198 -3.24 -22.05 -11.60
C GLU A 198 -2.32 -22.08 -12.81
N VAL A 199 -1.01 -21.87 -12.56
CA VAL A 199 0.00 -22.17 -13.56
C VAL A 199 -0.26 -23.62 -13.95
N LYS A 200 -0.65 -23.85 -15.20
CA LYS A 200 -0.81 -25.20 -15.74
C LYS A 200 0.56 -25.87 -15.66
N THR A 201 0.83 -26.52 -14.54
CA THR A 201 1.87 -27.52 -14.43
C THR A 201 1.46 -28.61 -15.39
N ILE A 202 2.18 -28.74 -16.50
CA ILE A 202 2.10 -29.93 -17.34
C ILE A 202 2.66 -31.06 -16.48
N SER A 203 1.82 -31.66 -15.64
CA SER A 203 2.12 -32.92 -14.96
C SER A 203 1.37 -34.02 -15.69
N ASN A 204 2.15 -34.91 -16.27
CA ASN A 204 1.69 -36.10 -16.96
C ASN A 204 0.75 -36.91 -16.06
N SER A 205 -0.33 -37.37 -16.69
CA SER A 205 -1.27 -38.38 -16.21
C SER A 205 -0.59 -39.49 -15.41
N VAL A 206 -1.00 -39.68 -14.15
CA VAL A 206 -1.10 -41.00 -13.52
C VAL A 206 -2.33 -41.01 -12.60
N ASN A 207 -3.20 -41.99 -12.83
CA ASN A 207 -4.43 -42.24 -12.09
C ASN A 207 -4.17 -42.52 -10.60
N GLY A 208 -5.01 -41.99 -9.71
CA GLY A 208 -5.02 -42.36 -8.29
C GLY A 208 -6.27 -41.83 -7.59
N ALA A 209 -7.21 -42.73 -7.32
CA ALA A 209 -8.47 -42.45 -6.64
C ALA A 209 -8.26 -41.86 -5.23
N GLY A 210 -8.86 -40.70 -4.99
CA GLY A 210 -8.87 -40.03 -3.70
C GLY A 210 -9.74 -38.79 -3.79
N ARG A 211 -11.05 -38.97 -3.64
CA ARG A 211 -12.06 -37.91 -3.75
C ARG A 211 -11.93 -36.99 -2.53
N ILE A 212 -10.99 -36.05 -2.56
CA ILE A 212 -10.99 -34.93 -1.63
C ILE A 212 -12.11 -34.00 -2.10
N SER A 213 -13.16 -33.89 -1.29
CA SER A 213 -14.21 -32.91 -1.48
C SER A 213 -13.56 -31.53 -1.64
N THR A 214 -13.58 -31.02 -2.87
CA THR A 214 -13.32 -29.62 -3.16
C THR A 214 -14.41 -28.84 -2.42
N LEU A 215 -14.09 -28.32 -1.23
CA LEU A 215 -14.85 -27.22 -0.66
C LEU A 215 -14.63 -26.05 -1.61
N SER A 216 -15.51 -25.94 -2.62
CA SER A 216 -15.67 -24.70 -3.36
C SER A 216 -16.07 -23.67 -2.32
N LEU A 217 -15.12 -22.84 -1.90
CA LEU A 217 -15.41 -21.55 -1.28
C LEU A 217 -16.34 -20.86 -2.25
N GLN A 218 -17.62 -20.87 -1.89
CA GLN A 218 -18.69 -20.28 -2.66
C GLN A 218 -18.42 -18.78 -2.66
N ALA A 219 -17.71 -18.32 -3.67
CA ALA A 219 -17.55 -16.91 -3.98
C ALA A 219 -18.95 -16.33 -4.07
N VAL A 220 -19.27 -15.40 -3.17
CA VAL A 220 -20.54 -14.68 -3.14
C VAL A 220 -20.60 -13.82 -4.40
N GLY A 221 -21.09 -14.42 -5.48
CA GLY A 221 -21.17 -13.83 -6.80
C GLY A 221 -22.19 -12.70 -6.88
N GLY A 222 -21.67 -11.47 -6.93
CA GLY A 222 -22.21 -10.44 -7.82
C GLY A 222 -21.30 -10.33 -9.06
N PRO A 223 -21.68 -9.59 -10.12
CA PRO A 223 -20.82 -9.36 -11.27
C PRO A 223 -19.58 -8.58 -10.81
N TYR A 224 -18.50 -9.31 -10.50
CA TYR A 224 -17.22 -8.73 -10.12
C TYR A 224 -16.63 -7.99 -11.32
N MET A 225 -17.06 -6.75 -11.51
CA MET A 225 -16.25 -5.78 -12.24
C MET A 225 -15.08 -5.41 -11.34
N TRP A 226 -14.11 -6.33 -11.20
CA TRP A 226 -12.84 -5.99 -10.59
C TRP A 226 -12.27 -4.78 -11.33
N ASN A 227 -11.78 -3.80 -10.58
CA ASN A 227 -11.04 -2.72 -11.20
C ASN A 227 -9.83 -3.34 -11.92
N ILE A 228 -9.78 -3.19 -13.25
CA ILE A 228 -8.76 -3.82 -14.10
C ILE A 228 -7.36 -3.39 -13.67
N GLN A 229 -7.18 -2.15 -13.24
CA GLN A 229 -5.89 -1.64 -12.79
C GLN A 229 -5.44 -2.32 -11.49
N TRP A 230 -6.36 -2.56 -10.55
CA TRP A 230 -6.06 -3.27 -9.32
C TRP A 230 -5.70 -4.72 -9.59
N ALA A 231 -6.47 -5.42 -10.43
CA ALA A 231 -6.19 -6.80 -10.82
C ALA A 231 -4.82 -6.94 -11.52
N LEU A 232 -4.49 -6.03 -12.45
CA LEU A 232 -3.18 -6.00 -13.11
C LEU A 232 -2.04 -5.69 -12.11
N ALA A 233 -2.28 -4.80 -11.15
CA ALA A 233 -1.31 -4.52 -10.10
C ALA A 233 -1.05 -5.76 -9.24
N VAL A 234 -2.10 -6.49 -8.81
CA VAL A 234 -1.93 -7.75 -8.07
C VAL A 234 -1.18 -8.79 -8.88
N GLN A 235 -1.46 -8.90 -10.18
CA GLN A 235 -0.70 -9.80 -11.06
C GLN A 235 0.80 -9.43 -11.07
N ARG A 236 1.16 -8.15 -11.17
CA ARG A 236 2.56 -7.71 -11.10
C ARG A 236 3.18 -7.97 -9.73
N ILE A 237 2.45 -7.72 -8.64
CA ILE A 237 2.88 -8.03 -7.27
C ILE A 237 3.17 -9.54 -7.11
N SER A 238 2.37 -10.42 -7.72
CA SER A 238 2.61 -11.88 -7.71
C SER A 238 3.94 -12.30 -8.34
N GLN A 239 4.45 -11.50 -9.28
CA GLN A 239 5.71 -11.76 -9.95
C GLN A 239 6.91 -11.18 -9.19
N GLY A 240 6.72 -10.10 -8.44
CA GLY A 240 7.77 -9.36 -7.74
C GLY A 240 7.84 -9.59 -6.23
N THR A 241 7.05 -10.50 -5.66
CA THR A 241 7.06 -10.77 -4.21
C THR A 241 7.38 -12.22 -3.89
N PRO A 242 8.06 -12.51 -2.76
CA PRO A 242 8.39 -13.88 -2.39
C PRO A 242 7.14 -14.76 -2.26
N PRO A 243 7.24 -16.06 -2.56
CA PRO A 243 6.16 -16.99 -2.26
C PRO A 243 5.89 -16.97 -0.75
N LEU A 244 4.61 -16.82 -0.38
CA LEU A 244 4.17 -16.84 1.02
C LEU A 244 4.43 -18.18 1.72
N VAL A 245 4.62 -19.22 0.92
CA VAL A 245 5.07 -20.54 1.35
C VAL A 245 6.57 -20.63 1.09
N ALA A 246 7.37 -20.10 2.02
CA ALA A 246 8.75 -20.54 2.14
C ALA A 246 8.73 -21.97 2.70
N SER A 247 9.57 -22.85 2.15
CA SER A 247 9.79 -24.22 2.65
C SER A 247 9.79 -24.25 4.19
N SER A 248 9.18 -25.29 4.77
CA SER A 248 8.86 -25.56 6.18
C SER A 248 9.93 -25.23 7.24
N VAL A 249 11.15 -24.88 6.82
CA VAL A 249 12.31 -24.59 7.64
C VAL A 249 12.20 -23.24 8.37
N LYS A 250 11.53 -22.23 7.80
CA LYS A 250 11.45 -20.88 8.41
C LYS A 250 10.31 -20.71 9.43
N TRP A 251 9.37 -21.67 9.49
CA TRP A 251 8.34 -21.75 10.53
C TRP A 251 8.84 -22.38 11.83
N LEU A 252 9.94 -23.14 11.79
CA LEU A 252 10.52 -23.82 12.95
C LEU A 252 11.14 -22.86 13.98
N GLU A 253 11.48 -21.63 13.58
CA GLU A 253 12.02 -20.62 14.50
C GLU A 253 10.91 -20.10 15.43
N ASP A 254 9.71 -19.84 14.91
CA ASP A 254 8.54 -19.47 15.70
C ASP A 254 8.04 -20.64 16.58
N GLU A 255 8.17 -21.90 16.14
CA GLU A 255 7.87 -23.06 17.00
C GLU A 255 8.85 -23.20 18.17
N LEU A 256 10.13 -22.86 18.00
CA LEU A 256 11.11 -22.89 19.10
C LEU A 256 10.82 -21.82 20.15
N GLU A 257 10.44 -20.61 19.73
CA GLU A 257 10.02 -19.54 20.64
C GLU A 257 8.67 -19.86 21.32
N LEU A 258 7.73 -20.44 20.58
CA LEU A 258 6.44 -20.89 21.11
C LEU A 258 6.60 -22.08 22.09
N ASN A 259 7.52 -23.00 21.81
CA ASN A 259 7.87 -24.10 22.71
C ASN A 259 8.62 -23.58 23.95
N ALA A 260 9.45 -22.55 23.82
CA ALA A 260 10.09 -21.91 24.97
C ALA A 260 9.04 -21.28 25.92
N LEU A 261 7.98 -20.68 25.36
CA LEU A 261 6.85 -20.13 26.12
C LEU A 261 5.99 -21.22 26.79
N HIS A 262 5.72 -22.35 26.11
CA HIS A 262 5.00 -23.47 26.73
C HIS A 262 5.82 -24.17 27.83
N ASN A 263 7.14 -24.22 27.69
CA ASN A 263 8.01 -24.87 28.68
C ASN A 263 8.26 -24.01 29.93
N SER A 264 8.08 -22.68 29.87
CA SER A 264 8.17 -21.80 31.05
C SER A 264 7.10 -22.07 32.12
N ASP A 265 5.95 -22.64 31.75
CA ASP A 265 4.88 -22.98 32.71
C ASP A 265 5.11 -24.32 33.43
N THR A 266 6.14 -25.08 33.06
CA THR A 266 6.41 -26.40 33.68
C THR A 266 7.33 -26.31 34.91
N PHE A 267 7.89 -25.14 35.23
CA PHE A 267 8.80 -24.97 36.38
C PHE A 267 8.20 -24.29 37.61
N ARG A 268 6.88 -24.09 37.66
CA ARG A 268 6.20 -23.58 38.86
C ARG A 268 5.25 -24.59 39.47
N GLY A 269 5.81 -25.62 40.08
CA GLY A 269 5.09 -26.45 41.03
C GLY A 269 5.69 -27.83 41.21
N THR A 270 6.55 -27.98 42.21
CA THR A 270 6.53 -29.06 43.23
C THR A 270 7.77 -28.94 44.11
N GLY A 271 7.57 -28.80 45.43
CA GLY A 271 8.61 -29.00 46.46
C GLY A 271 8.94 -27.74 47.24
#